data_AF-A0A8J7WRN8-F1
#
_entry.id   AF-A0A8J7WRN8-F1
#
_cell.length_a   1.000
_cell.length_b   1.000
_cell.length_c   1.000
_cell.angle_alpha   90.00
_cell.angle_beta   90.00
_cell.angle_gamma   90.00
#
_symmetry.space_group_name_H-M   'P 1'
#
loop_
_entity.id
_entity.type
_entity.pdbx_description
1 polymer ?
#
loop_
_entity_poly.entity_id
_entity_poly.type
_entity_poly.pdbx_seq_one_letter_code
_entity_poly.pdbx_strand_id
1 'polypeptide(L)'
;HSQLAQQQITFPAKGSPALASKEIGPYLDQYAGQQLTTGPQAKAYADHFIAVHLSEMPYNGVFAKASAAAQADPTNTALKAEVQTIFQGTTLRGLLLEAYAFSVFASIALWASVASFSLAFLMLLLVGFGFWHARRVPADAEILTHSAPQPAT
;
A
#
# COMPACT_ATOMS: atom_id res chain seq x y z
N HIS A 1 -7.97 -13.52 2.47
CA HIS A 1 -6.64 -13.86 1.88
C HIS A 1 -6.12 -12.65 1.12
N SER A 2 -4.85 -12.27 1.27
CA SER A 2 -4.25 -11.22 0.42
C SER A 2 -3.99 -11.76 -0.98
N GLN A 3 -4.04 -10.89 -1.99
CA GLN A 3 -3.69 -11.22 -3.38
C GLN A 3 -2.27 -11.77 -3.51
N LEU A 4 -1.37 -11.36 -2.61
CA LEU A 4 0.02 -11.83 -2.56
C LEU A 4 0.12 -13.29 -2.13
N ALA A 5 -0.69 -13.73 -1.15
CA ALA A 5 -0.69 -15.12 -0.71
C ALA A 5 -1.09 -16.11 -1.83
N GLN A 6 -1.93 -15.67 -2.78
CA GLN A 6 -2.33 -16.49 -3.94
C GLN A 6 -1.19 -16.70 -4.94
N GLN A 7 -0.16 -15.85 -4.95
CA GLN A 7 0.99 -16.00 -5.82
C GLN A 7 1.91 -17.14 -5.36
N GLN A 8 1.77 -17.62 -4.11
CA GLN A 8 2.57 -18.69 -3.52
C GLN A 8 4.10 -18.45 -3.59
N ILE A 9 4.51 -17.19 -3.67
CA ILE A 9 5.92 -16.82 -3.71
C ILE A 9 6.52 -16.96 -2.30
N THR A 10 7.60 -17.72 -2.21
CA THR A 10 8.36 -17.91 -0.97
C THR A 10 9.77 -17.35 -1.16
N PHE A 11 10.24 -16.57 -0.20
CA PHE A 11 11.60 -16.05 -0.23
C PHE A 11 12.61 -17.21 -0.16
N PRO A 12 13.78 -17.09 -0.81
CA PRO A 12 14.81 -18.10 -0.71
C PRO A 12 15.21 -18.36 0.75
N ALA A 13 15.66 -19.59 1.03
CA ALA A 13 16.12 -19.95 2.36
C ALA A 13 17.39 -19.16 2.75
N LYS A 14 17.56 -18.93 4.05
CA LYS A 14 18.72 -18.21 4.58
C LYS A 14 20.00 -18.96 4.24
N GLY A 15 21.00 -18.24 3.73
CA GLY A 15 22.28 -18.84 3.29
C GLY A 15 22.20 -19.59 1.95
N SER A 16 21.07 -19.54 1.24
CA SER A 16 20.99 -20.07 -0.13
C SER A 16 21.82 -19.22 -1.10
N PRO A 17 22.31 -19.80 -2.22
CA PRO A 17 23.03 -19.05 -3.25
C PRO A 17 22.26 -17.84 -3.79
N ALA A 18 20.92 -17.94 -3.82
CA ALA A 18 20.03 -16.87 -4.27
C ALA A 18 20.08 -15.60 -3.40
N LEU A 19 20.57 -15.69 -2.15
CA LEU A 19 20.78 -14.54 -1.26
C LEU A 19 22.25 -14.18 -1.08
N ALA A 20 23.17 -14.85 -1.79
CA ALA A 20 24.61 -14.62 -1.63
C ALA A 20 25.08 -13.27 -2.21
N SER A 21 24.35 -12.74 -3.20
CA SER A 21 24.67 -11.43 -3.79
C SER A 21 24.50 -10.31 -2.76
N LYS A 22 25.45 -9.36 -2.74
CA LYS A 22 25.41 -8.17 -1.90
C LYS A 22 24.25 -7.23 -2.25
N GLU A 23 23.71 -7.33 -3.46
CA GLU A 23 22.58 -6.54 -3.93
C GLU A 23 21.23 -7.15 -3.50
N ILE A 24 21.24 -8.41 -3.05
CA ILE A 24 20.04 -9.18 -2.71
C ILE A 24 19.98 -9.47 -1.20
N GLY A 25 20.97 -10.21 -0.68
CA GLY A 25 20.98 -10.79 0.67
C GLY A 25 20.62 -9.81 1.78
N PRO A 26 21.34 -8.67 1.91
CA PRO A 26 21.09 -7.69 2.98
C PRO A 26 19.64 -7.17 3.04
N TYR A 27 18.93 -7.18 1.92
CA TYR A 27 17.55 -6.67 1.83
C TYR A 27 16.50 -7.76 2.04
N LEU A 28 16.84 -9.02 1.75
CA LEU A 28 15.92 -10.16 1.78
C LEU A 28 16.12 -11.10 2.98
N ASP A 29 17.28 -11.06 3.65
CA ASP A 29 17.61 -11.98 4.75
C ASP A 29 16.58 -11.97 5.89
N GLN A 30 15.99 -10.82 6.18
CA GLN A 30 14.92 -10.67 7.18
C GLN A 30 13.62 -11.43 6.83
N TYR A 31 13.42 -11.74 5.55
CA TYR A 31 12.26 -12.45 5.02
C TYR A 31 12.57 -13.87 4.59
N ALA A 32 13.81 -14.35 4.77
CA ALA A 32 14.25 -15.64 4.28
C ALA A 32 13.33 -16.79 4.73
N GLY A 33 12.90 -17.62 3.78
CA GLY A 33 11.98 -18.74 4.00
C GLY A 33 10.53 -18.36 4.32
N GLN A 34 10.18 -17.07 4.40
CA GLN A 34 8.81 -16.64 4.61
C GLN A 34 8.03 -16.62 3.28
N GLN A 35 6.71 -16.73 3.37
CA GLN A 35 5.84 -16.46 2.23
C GLN A 35 5.66 -14.94 2.04
N LEU A 36 5.73 -14.48 0.79
CA LEU A 36 5.50 -13.10 0.40
C LEU A 36 4.00 -12.79 0.49
N THR A 37 3.59 -12.14 1.57
CA THR A 37 2.17 -11.90 1.88
C THR A 37 1.83 -10.45 2.20
N THR A 38 2.84 -9.61 2.38
CA THR A 38 2.71 -8.18 2.74
C THR A 38 3.29 -7.26 1.68
N GLY A 39 2.82 -6.00 1.65
CA GLY A 39 3.34 -4.98 0.74
C GLY A 39 4.84 -4.71 0.89
N PRO A 40 5.39 -4.53 2.11
CA PRO A 40 6.84 -4.33 2.29
C PRO A 40 7.69 -5.50 1.79
N GLN A 41 7.23 -6.75 1.98
CA GLN A 41 7.86 -7.92 1.39
C GLN A 41 7.81 -7.87 -0.15
N ALA A 42 6.66 -7.51 -0.73
CA ALA A 42 6.50 -7.37 -2.18
C ALA A 42 7.51 -6.37 -2.77
N LYS A 43 7.66 -5.21 -2.13
CA LYS A 43 8.65 -4.21 -2.51
C LYS A 43 10.09 -4.75 -2.44
N ALA A 44 10.45 -5.40 -1.33
CA ALA A 44 11.80 -5.93 -1.16
C ALA A 44 12.13 -6.96 -2.24
N TYR A 45 11.21 -7.89 -2.52
CA TYR A 45 11.39 -8.88 -3.58
C TYR A 45 11.46 -8.25 -4.98
N ALA A 46 10.60 -7.26 -5.26
CA ALA A 46 10.59 -6.56 -6.55
C ALA A 46 11.88 -5.76 -6.82
N ASP A 47 12.37 -5.03 -5.83
CA ASP A 47 13.50 -4.10 -5.98
C ASP A 47 14.86 -4.79 -5.83
N HIS A 48 14.96 -5.84 -5.01
CA HIS A 48 16.25 -6.46 -4.69
C HIS A 48 16.38 -7.88 -5.19
N PHE A 49 15.30 -8.57 -5.56
CA PHE A 49 15.41 -9.90 -6.18
C PHE A 49 15.18 -9.82 -7.68
N ILE A 50 13.98 -9.42 -8.11
CA ILE A 50 13.62 -9.43 -9.54
C ILE A 50 14.43 -8.38 -10.32
N ALA A 51 14.61 -7.17 -9.79
CA ALA A 51 15.35 -6.12 -10.50
C ALA A 51 16.81 -6.51 -10.74
N VAL A 52 17.47 -7.12 -9.76
CA VAL A 52 18.87 -7.57 -9.87
C VAL A 52 18.98 -8.65 -10.95
N HIS A 53 18.14 -9.69 -10.89
CA HIS A 53 18.16 -10.75 -11.90
C HIS A 53 17.81 -10.23 -13.30
N LEU A 54 16.87 -9.30 -13.44
CA LEU A 54 16.59 -8.65 -14.72
C LEU A 54 17.80 -7.89 -15.24
N SER A 55 18.54 -7.19 -14.38
CA SER A 55 19.74 -6.44 -14.78
C SER A 55 20.87 -7.35 -15.29
N GLU A 56 20.92 -8.58 -14.81
CA GLU A 56 21.87 -9.61 -15.25
C GLU A 56 21.46 -10.29 -16.57
N MET A 57 20.21 -10.12 -17.01
CA MET A 57 19.75 -10.60 -18.31
C MET A 57 20.29 -9.72 -19.46
N PRO A 58 20.38 -10.26 -20.70
CA PRO A 58 20.68 -9.50 -21.89
C PRO A 58 19.85 -8.23 -22.03
N TYR A 59 20.50 -7.20 -22.58
CA TYR A 59 19.96 -5.85 -22.66
C TYR A 59 19.60 -5.22 -21.30
N ASN A 60 20.18 -5.74 -20.20
CA ASN A 60 19.87 -5.39 -18.82
C ASN A 60 18.39 -5.62 -18.45
N GLY A 61 17.76 -6.61 -19.08
CA GLY A 61 16.34 -6.91 -18.86
C GLY A 61 15.39 -5.81 -19.38
N VAL A 62 15.86 -4.93 -20.27
CA VAL A 62 15.01 -3.90 -20.87
C VAL A 62 14.19 -4.51 -22.00
N PHE A 63 12.90 -4.75 -21.74
CA PHE A 63 11.97 -5.39 -22.66
C PHE A 63 12.01 -4.81 -24.08
N ALA A 64 11.96 -3.48 -24.22
CA ALA A 64 11.94 -2.84 -25.54
C ALA A 64 13.20 -3.16 -26.38
N LYS A 65 14.37 -3.22 -25.74
CA LYS A 65 15.64 -3.53 -26.40
C LYS A 65 15.71 -5.01 -26.79
N ALA A 66 15.34 -5.90 -25.88
CA ALA A 66 15.31 -7.33 -26.14
C ALA A 66 14.28 -7.68 -27.24
N SER A 67 13.10 -7.06 -27.21
CA SER A 67 12.06 -7.24 -28.22
C SER A 67 12.51 -6.75 -29.60
N ALA A 68 13.18 -5.59 -29.68
CA ALA A 68 13.71 -5.10 -30.95
C ALA A 68 14.75 -6.05 -31.54
N ALA A 69 15.63 -6.61 -30.69
CA ALA A 69 16.61 -7.61 -31.12
C ALA A 69 15.93 -8.91 -31.61
N ALA A 70 14.91 -9.40 -30.90
CA ALA A 70 14.16 -10.59 -31.31
C ALA A 70 13.38 -10.41 -32.61
N GLN A 71 12.96 -9.18 -32.91
CA GLN A 71 12.31 -8.84 -34.19
C GLN A 71 13.31 -8.79 -35.34
N ALA A 72 14.55 -8.37 -35.08
CA ALA A 72 15.62 -8.35 -36.08
C ALA A 72 16.13 -9.75 -36.44
N ASP A 73 16.05 -10.72 -35.52
CA ASP A 73 16.34 -12.14 -35.77
C ASP A 73 15.15 -13.03 -35.37
N PRO A 74 14.11 -13.11 -36.24
CA PRO A 74 12.88 -13.83 -35.93
C PRO A 74 13.06 -15.35 -35.91
N THR A 75 14.21 -15.89 -36.31
CA THR A 75 14.50 -17.34 -36.27
C THR A 75 15.17 -17.78 -34.97
N ASN A 76 15.69 -16.83 -34.18
CA ASN A 76 16.35 -17.11 -32.92
C ASN A 76 15.34 -17.40 -31.80
N THR A 77 15.08 -18.69 -31.59
CA THR A 77 14.13 -19.18 -30.58
C THR A 77 14.60 -18.89 -29.15
N ALA A 78 15.91 -18.90 -28.89
CA ALA A 78 16.47 -18.57 -27.58
C ALA A 78 16.19 -17.11 -27.21
N LEU A 79 16.42 -16.18 -28.14
CA LEU A 79 16.14 -14.76 -27.93
C LEU A 79 14.65 -14.47 -27.72
N LYS A 80 13.76 -15.21 -28.40
CA LYS A 80 12.31 -15.11 -28.14
C LYS A 80 11.92 -15.58 -26.74
N ALA A 81 12.49 -16.69 -26.28
CA ALA A 81 12.24 -17.20 -24.92
C ALA A 81 12.76 -16.23 -23.85
N GLU A 82 13.88 -15.59 -24.13
CA GLU A 82 14.45 -14.56 -23.26
C GLU A 82 13.57 -13.31 -23.17
N VAL A 83 13.04 -12.81 -24.29
CA VAL A 83 12.07 -11.69 -24.28
C VAL A 83 10.84 -12.02 -23.45
N GLN A 84 10.32 -13.26 -23.53
CA GLN A 84 9.20 -13.70 -22.71
C GLN A 84 9.55 -13.69 -21.22
N THR A 85 10.73 -14.16 -20.86
CA THR A 85 11.21 -14.17 -19.46
C THR A 85 11.36 -12.74 -18.93
N ILE A 86 11.97 -11.84 -19.71
CA ILE A 86 12.11 -10.43 -19.38
C ILE A 86 10.73 -9.78 -19.19
N PHE A 87 9.79 -10.04 -20.10
CA PHE A 87 8.43 -9.51 -20.02
C PHE A 87 7.70 -9.98 -18.75
N GLN A 88 7.76 -11.29 -18.45
CA GLN A 88 7.12 -11.85 -17.27
C GLN A 88 7.76 -11.31 -15.99
N GLY A 89 9.09 -11.22 -15.93
CA GLY A 89 9.82 -10.67 -14.78
C GLY A 89 9.49 -9.19 -14.54
N THR A 90 9.52 -8.37 -15.59
CA THR A 90 9.17 -6.93 -15.49
C THR A 90 7.71 -6.72 -15.10
N THR A 91 6.79 -7.54 -15.63
CA THR A 91 5.37 -7.50 -15.27
C THR A 91 5.15 -7.90 -13.82
N LEU A 92 5.71 -9.04 -13.38
CA LEU A 92 5.62 -9.50 -12.00
C LEU A 92 6.18 -8.44 -11.04
N ARG A 93 7.33 -7.84 -11.38
CA ARG A 93 7.91 -6.74 -10.60
C ARG A 93 6.94 -5.57 -10.48
N GLY A 94 6.31 -5.16 -11.58
CA GLY A 94 5.31 -4.10 -11.58
C GLY A 94 4.12 -4.42 -10.66
N LEU A 95 3.55 -5.62 -10.77
CA LEU A 95 2.41 -6.05 -9.95
C LEU A 95 2.73 -6.12 -8.46
N LEU A 96 3.96 -6.52 -8.09
CA LEU A 96 4.42 -6.52 -6.71
C LEU A 96 4.57 -5.08 -6.15
N LEU A 97 5.06 -4.15 -6.96
CA LEU A 97 5.17 -2.73 -6.59
C LEU A 97 3.78 -2.07 -6.47
N GLU A 98 2.84 -2.44 -7.33
CA GLU A 98 1.43 -2.04 -7.18
C GLU A 98 0.85 -2.54 -5.86
N ALA A 99 1.05 -3.82 -5.51
CA ALA A 99 0.61 -4.36 -4.23
C ALA A 99 1.22 -3.62 -3.04
N TYR A 100 2.49 -3.21 -3.13
CA TYR A 100 3.11 -2.34 -2.14
C TYR A 100 2.44 -0.96 -2.07
N ALA A 101 2.20 -0.30 -3.20
CA ALA A 101 1.54 1.01 -3.23
C ALA A 101 0.16 0.94 -2.56
N PHE A 102 -0.66 -0.05 -2.89
CA PHE A 102 -1.97 -0.27 -2.24
C PHE A 102 -1.85 -0.53 -0.74
N SER A 103 -0.79 -1.20 -0.27
CA SER A 103 -0.57 -1.39 1.17
C SER A 103 -0.29 -0.06 1.90
N VAL A 104 0.39 0.88 1.25
CA VAL A 104 0.63 2.23 1.79
C VAL A 104 -0.69 3.00 1.83
N PHE A 105 -1.48 2.97 0.75
CA PHE A 105 -2.81 3.58 0.72
C PHE A 105 -3.73 3.03 1.83
N ALA A 106 -3.74 1.71 2.03
CA ALA A 106 -4.52 1.07 3.09
C ALA A 106 -4.08 1.54 4.49
N SER A 107 -2.78 1.72 4.71
CA SER A 107 -2.24 2.21 5.99
C SER A 107 -2.69 3.64 6.27
N ILE A 108 -2.65 4.53 5.27
CA ILE A 108 -3.13 5.91 5.40
C ILE A 108 -4.65 5.92 5.66
N ALA A 109 -5.40 5.12 4.91
CA ALA A 109 -6.85 5.02 5.08
C ALA A 109 -7.24 4.55 6.48
N LEU A 110 -6.47 3.62 7.07
CA LEU A 110 -6.69 3.16 8.43
C LEU A 110 -6.51 4.29 9.45
N TRP A 111 -5.44 5.07 9.35
CA TRP A 111 -5.23 6.22 10.24
C TRP A 111 -6.30 7.31 10.06
N ALA A 112 -6.67 7.60 8.81
CA ALA A 112 -7.75 8.54 8.51
C ALA A 112 -9.07 8.05 9.12
N SER A 113 -9.39 6.76 9.00
CA SER A 113 -10.58 6.15 9.59
C SER A 113 -10.61 6.30 11.11
N VAL A 114 -9.50 5.99 11.80
CA VAL A 114 -9.40 6.15 13.26
C VAL A 114 -9.64 7.60 13.68
N ALA A 115 -9.05 8.57 12.97
CA ALA A 115 -9.26 9.99 13.25
C ALA A 115 -10.73 10.40 13.04
N SER A 116 -11.34 10.01 11.92
CA SER A 116 -12.74 10.31 11.62
C SER A 116 -13.70 9.69 12.65
N PHE A 117 -13.49 8.44 13.06
CA PHE A 117 -14.33 7.81 14.08
C PHE A 117 -14.15 8.43 15.46
N SER A 118 -12.94 8.87 15.81
CA SER A 118 -12.69 9.59 17.07
C SER A 118 -13.43 10.93 17.11
N LEU A 119 -13.39 11.68 15.99
CA LEU A 119 -14.14 12.94 15.87
C LEU A 119 -15.66 12.70 15.90
N ALA A 120 -16.14 11.67 15.19
CA ALA A 120 -17.56 11.32 15.20
C ALA A 120 -18.05 10.94 16.61
N PHE A 121 -17.25 10.19 17.36
CA PHE A 121 -17.55 9.86 18.76
C PHE A 121 -17.60 11.11 19.64
N LEU A 122 -16.63 12.02 19.51
CA LEU A 122 -16.64 13.29 20.23
C LEU A 122 -17.89 14.13 19.92
N MET A 123 -18.27 14.22 18.64
CA MET A 123 -19.49 14.92 18.23
C MET A 123 -20.75 14.27 18.81
N LEU A 124 -20.80 12.94 18.86
CA LEU A 124 -21.91 12.21 19.49
C LEU A 124 -22.06 12.58 20.97
N LEU A 125 -20.95 12.69 21.71
CA LEU A 125 -20.97 13.14 23.10
C LEU A 125 -21.48 14.57 23.23
N LEU A 126 -20.99 15.50 22.40
CA LEU A 126 -21.42 16.90 22.38
C LEU A 126 -22.92 17.04 22.08
N VAL A 127 -23.44 16.28 21.11
CA VAL A 127 -24.87 16.24 20.79
C VAL A 127 -25.67 15.72 21.99
N GLY A 128 -25.20 14.64 22.64
CA GLY A 128 -25.81 14.14 23.87
C GLY A 128 -25.86 15.17 24.99
N PHE A 129 -24.77 15.91 25.20
CA PHE A 129 -24.71 17.00 26.16
C PHE A 129 -25.61 18.18 25.78
N GLY A 130 -25.71 18.51 24.48
CA GLY A 130 -26.63 19.54 23.98
C GLY A 130 -28.09 19.23 24.33
N PHE A 131 -28.54 18.00 24.07
CA PHE A 131 -29.89 17.56 24.47
C PHE A 131 -30.09 17.55 25.98
N TRP A 132 -29.06 17.17 26.75
CA TRP A 132 -29.13 17.19 28.22
C TRP A 132 -29.21 18.62 28.78
N HIS A 133 -28.43 19.56 28.22
CA HIS A 133 -28.45 20.97 28.59
C HIS A 133 -29.83 21.59 28.31
N ALA A 134 -30.38 21.37 27.10
CA ALA A 134 -31.69 21.88 26.70
C ALA A 134 -32.84 21.40 27.62
N ARG A 135 -32.73 20.22 28.22
CA ARG A 135 -33.74 19.71 29.17
C ARG A 135 -33.62 20.30 30.58
N ARG A 136 -32.50 20.93 30.92
CA ARG A 136 -32.23 21.43 32.29
C ARG A 136 -32.32 22.94 32.42
N VAL A 137 -32.31 23.71 31.33
CA VAL A 137 -32.46 25.17 31.37
C VAL A 137 -33.95 25.53 31.27
N PRO A 138 -34.52 26.28 32.23
CA PRO A 138 -35.91 26.71 32.18
C PRO A 138 -36.07 27.93 31.24
N ALA A 139 -37.22 28.02 30.56
CA ALA A 139 -37.45 28.95 29.44
C ALA A 139 -37.37 30.45 29.80
N ASP A 140 -37.53 30.78 31.09
CA ASP A 140 -37.41 32.12 31.67
C ASP A 140 -35.96 32.65 31.72
N ALA A 141 -34.96 31.77 31.63
CA ALA A 141 -33.55 32.16 31.48
C ALA A 141 -33.13 32.37 30.01
N GLU A 142 -33.88 31.82 29.05
CA GLU A 142 -33.60 31.89 27.61
C GLU A 142 -34.09 33.19 26.96
N ILE A 143 -35.12 33.84 27.53
CA ILE A 143 -35.65 35.10 27.01
C ILE A 143 -35.20 36.24 27.93
N LEU A 144 -34.24 37.05 27.49
CA LEU A 144 -34.01 38.39 28.04
C LEU A 144 -35.24 39.26 27.74
N THR A 145 -36.33 39.05 28.48
CA THR A 145 -37.45 39.97 28.51
C THR A 145 -36.94 41.25 29.15
N HIS A 146 -36.53 42.20 28.31
CA HIS A 146 -36.50 43.59 28.76
C HIS A 146 -37.94 43.93 29.13
N SER A 147 -38.25 43.94 30.42
CA SER A 147 -39.48 44.54 30.92
C SER A 147 -39.44 46.01 30.53
N ALA A 148 -40.11 46.38 29.45
CA ALA A 148 -40.35 47.78 29.14
C ALA A 148 -41.11 48.40 30.33
N PRO A 149 -40.70 49.56 30.86
CA PRO A 149 -41.39 50.17 31.98
C PRO A 149 -42.83 50.51 31.59
N GLN A 150 -43.77 50.05 32.39
CA GLN A 150 -45.19 50.35 32.25
C GLN A 150 -45.40 51.86 32.53
N PRO A 151 -46.04 52.65 31.63
CA PRO A 151 -46.26 54.06 31.90
C PRO A 151 -47.25 54.22 33.06
N ALA A 152 -46.84 54.97 34.08
CA ALA A 152 -47.71 55.40 35.16
C ALA A 152 -48.81 56.32 34.60
N THR A 153 -50.03 56.10 35.09
CA THR A 153 -51.28 56.80 34.73
C THR A 153 -51.19 58.32 34.81
#